data_AF-A0A924ZM93-F1
#
_entry.id   AF-A0A924ZM93-F1
#
_cell.length_a   1.000
_cell.length_b   1.000
_cell.length_c   1.000
_cell.angle_alpha   90.00
_cell.angle_beta   90.00
_cell.angle_gamma   90.00
#
_symmetry.space_group_name_H-M   'P 1'
#
loop_
_entity.id
_entity.type
_entity.pdbx_description
1 polymer ?
#
loop_
_entity_poly.entity_id
_entity_poly.type
_entity_poly.pdbx_seq_one_letter_code
_entity_poly.pdbx_strand_id
1 'polypeptide(L)'
;MKKTFMVTFLLSAVAMALEAAGHGEGHNAIPFEQIGWQAANLGILLIALFFFLRKSVIEAFANRRTAFLSQAEKTKAALKNAEAALQEIKTKLATLESGEGKAIENAKHESNLAKAHIIHESEVHAEKMKADLQLTLKNELEKAKSEINNLILTQAISFVTKKINDKSSQVSQGAEAAFLNQISQVKS
;
A
#
# COMPACT_ATOMS: atom_id res chain seq x y z
N MET A 1 58.40 -13.07 -4.11
CA MET A 1 59.64 -13.19 -4.92
C MET A 1 60.86 -13.50 -4.05
N LYS A 2 61.25 -12.66 -3.07
CA LYS A 2 62.43 -12.95 -2.21
C LYS A 2 62.36 -14.28 -1.44
N LYS A 3 61.20 -14.62 -0.86
CA LYS A 3 60.99 -15.87 -0.12
C LYS A 3 61.01 -17.11 -1.02
N THR A 4 60.37 -17.02 -2.19
CA THR A 4 60.34 -18.10 -3.20
C THR A 4 61.74 -18.36 -3.75
N PHE A 5 62.49 -17.31 -4.06
CA PHE A 5 63.87 -17.40 -4.55
C PHE A 5 64.82 -18.06 -3.53
N MET A 6 64.66 -17.74 -2.24
CA MET A 6 65.48 -18.31 -1.16
C MET A 6 65.12 -19.77 -0.84
N VAL A 7 63.85 -20.18 -0.98
CA VAL A 7 63.44 -21.59 -0.86
C VAL A 7 64.01 -22.41 -2.02
N THR A 8 63.97 -21.87 -3.25
CA THR A 8 64.61 -22.51 -4.42
C THR A 8 66.13 -22.62 -4.23
N PHE A 9 66.77 -21.60 -3.66
CA PHE A 9 68.20 -21.63 -3.32
C PHE A 9 68.53 -22.69 -2.26
N LEU A 10 67.72 -22.79 -1.20
CA LEU A 10 67.88 -23.82 -0.16
C LEU A 10 67.73 -25.23 -0.74
N LEU A 11 66.75 -25.44 -1.62
CA LEU A 11 66.50 -26.74 -2.25
C LEU A 11 67.63 -27.13 -3.22
N SER A 12 68.19 -26.16 -3.93
CA SER A 12 69.37 -26.33 -4.79
C SER A 12 70.62 -26.68 -3.98
N ALA A 13 70.83 -26.05 -2.83
CA ALA A 13 71.95 -26.36 -1.94
C ALA A 13 71.86 -27.78 -1.35
N VAL A 14 70.64 -28.28 -1.08
CA VAL A 14 70.41 -29.66 -0.64
C VAL A 14 70.67 -30.67 -1.76
N ALA A 15 70.29 -30.36 -3.00
CA ALA A 15 70.57 -31.22 -4.15
C ALA A 15 72.08 -31.36 -4.41
N MET A 16 72.83 -30.25 -4.34
CA MET A 16 74.30 -30.27 -4.48
C MET A 16 74.99 -31.05 -3.33
N ALA A 17 74.45 -30.98 -2.12
CA ALA A 17 74.96 -31.77 -0.99
C ALA A 17 74.66 -33.28 -1.11
N LEU A 18 73.60 -33.65 -1.83
CA LEU A 18 73.22 -35.03 -2.09
C LEU A 18 74.08 -35.67 -3.19
N GLU A 19 74.48 -34.92 -4.21
CA GLU A 19 75.40 -35.39 -5.25
C GLU A 19 76.85 -35.58 -4.74
N ALA A 20 77.28 -34.77 -3.78
CA ALA A 20 78.58 -34.93 -3.12
C ALA A 20 78.67 -36.16 -2.18
N ALA A 21 77.57 -36.90 -1.98
CA ALA A 21 77.52 -38.12 -1.18
C ALA A 21 77.70 -39.41 -2.01
N GLY A 22 78.04 -39.31 -3.30
CA GLY A 22 78.30 -40.45 -4.18
C GLY A 22 79.79 -40.82 -4.31
N HIS A 23 80.11 -42.09 -4.04
CA HIS A 23 81.38 -42.81 -4.16
C HIS A 23 82.39 -42.72 -3.00
N GLY A 24 82.23 -43.64 -2.03
CA GLY A 24 83.34 -44.19 -1.25
C GLY A 24 83.54 -45.66 -1.60
N GLU A 25 84.48 -45.97 -2.50
CA GLU A 25 85.03 -47.32 -2.63
C GLU A 25 86.00 -47.56 -1.46
N GLY A 26 85.78 -48.66 -0.73
CA GLY A 26 86.83 -49.42 -0.06
C GLY A 26 87.42 -48.85 1.25
N HIS A 27 87.44 -49.73 2.26
CA HIS A 27 88.25 -49.74 3.48
C HIS A 27 87.57 -49.36 4.80
N ASN A 28 87.90 -50.17 5.80
CA ASN A 28 87.17 -50.52 7.02
C ASN A 28 87.25 -49.46 8.15
N ALA A 29 87.10 -48.18 7.84
CA ALA A 29 87.11 -47.09 8.83
C ALA A 29 85.88 -46.20 8.63
N ILE A 30 85.13 -45.95 9.72
CA ILE A 30 84.02 -44.98 9.69
C ILE A 30 84.60 -43.61 9.31
N PRO A 31 84.16 -42.97 8.21
CA PRO A 31 84.72 -41.70 7.76
C PRO A 31 84.14 -40.54 8.59
N PHE A 32 84.63 -40.38 9.82
CA PHE A 32 84.18 -39.35 10.76
C PHE A 32 84.33 -37.92 10.19
N GLU A 33 85.29 -37.68 9.30
CA GLU A 33 85.47 -36.37 8.65
C GLU A 33 84.37 -36.05 7.63
N GLN A 34 83.96 -37.04 6.82
CA GLN A 34 82.86 -36.87 5.86
C GLN A 34 81.52 -36.69 6.59
N ILE A 35 81.31 -37.46 7.66
CA ILE A 35 80.12 -37.35 8.53
C ILE A 35 80.09 -35.96 9.21
N GLY A 36 81.24 -35.44 9.64
CA GLY A 36 81.34 -34.10 10.24
C GLY A 36 80.95 -32.98 9.27
N TRP A 37 81.40 -33.05 8.02
CA TRP A 37 81.04 -32.07 6.98
C TRP A 37 79.55 -32.13 6.61
N GLN A 38 78.99 -33.35 6.48
CA GLN A 38 77.57 -33.56 6.24
C GLN A 38 76.71 -33.04 7.41
N ALA A 39 77.13 -33.29 8.66
CA ALA A 39 76.45 -32.80 9.86
C ALA A 39 76.48 -31.27 9.97
N ALA A 40 77.60 -30.63 9.59
CA ALA A 40 77.70 -29.17 9.53
C ALA A 40 76.74 -28.58 8.49
N ASN A 41 76.67 -29.18 7.30
CA ASN A 41 75.72 -28.77 6.24
C ASN A 41 74.26 -28.93 6.69
N LEU A 42 73.93 -30.05 7.35
CA LEU A 42 72.60 -30.24 7.94
C LEU A 42 72.30 -29.21 9.04
N GLY A 43 73.29 -28.87 9.87
CA GLY A 43 73.15 -27.84 10.90
C GLY A 43 72.82 -26.47 10.31
N ILE A 44 73.52 -26.05 9.26
CA ILE A 44 73.25 -24.79 8.55
C ILE A 44 71.84 -24.81 7.93
N LEU A 45 71.44 -25.93 7.34
CA LEU A 45 70.09 -26.11 6.78
C LEU A 45 69.01 -25.96 7.86
N LEU A 46 69.19 -26.62 9.01
CA LEU A 46 68.25 -26.56 10.13
C LEU A 46 68.15 -25.15 10.72
N ILE A 47 69.26 -24.44 10.85
CA ILE A 47 69.27 -23.04 11.31
C ILE A 47 68.50 -22.17 10.32
N ALA A 48 68.82 -22.24 9.03
CA ALA A 48 68.14 -21.45 7.99
C ALA A 48 66.62 -21.75 7.95
N LEU A 49 66.25 -23.04 8.08
CA LEU A 49 64.86 -23.48 8.13
C LEU A 49 64.14 -22.96 9.37
N PHE A 50 64.77 -23.03 10.55
CA PHE A 50 64.18 -22.55 11.81
C PHE A 50 63.89 -21.05 11.76
N PHE A 51 64.81 -20.25 11.25
CA PHE A 51 64.62 -18.80 11.11
C PHE A 51 63.47 -18.43 10.15
N PHE A 52 63.23 -19.25 9.12
CA PHE A 52 62.15 -19.03 8.16
C PHE A 52 60.78 -19.51 8.68
N LEU A 53 60.72 -20.73 9.20
CA LEU A 53 59.48 -21.34 9.69
C LEU A 53 58.94 -20.60 10.90
N ARG A 54 59.78 -20.20 11.86
CA ARG A 54 59.31 -19.55 13.10
C ARG A 54 58.38 -18.36 12.81
N LYS A 55 58.74 -17.52 11.84
CA LYS A 55 57.97 -16.32 11.52
C LYS A 55 56.65 -16.66 10.83
N SER A 56 56.71 -17.51 9.80
CA SER A 56 55.52 -17.87 9.02
C SER A 56 54.51 -18.67 9.84
N VAL A 57 54.99 -19.56 10.72
CA VAL A 57 54.14 -20.39 11.58
C VAL A 57 53.44 -19.51 12.62
N ILE A 58 54.18 -18.64 13.32
CA ILE A 58 53.59 -17.72 14.31
C ILE A 58 52.56 -16.79 13.65
N GLU A 59 52.88 -16.22 12.48
CA GLU A 59 51.98 -15.34 11.74
C GLU A 59 50.71 -16.07 11.27
N ALA A 60 50.82 -17.31 10.78
CA ALA A 60 49.67 -18.10 10.36
C ALA A 60 48.72 -18.43 11.53
N PHE A 61 49.27 -18.84 12.68
CA PHE A 61 48.47 -19.11 13.88
C PHE A 61 47.86 -17.85 14.48
N ALA A 62 48.60 -16.73 14.49
CA ALA A 62 48.09 -15.43 14.93
C ALA A 62 46.93 -14.96 14.06
N ASN A 63 47.08 -15.01 12.72
CA ASN A 63 46.02 -14.65 11.78
C ASN A 63 44.79 -15.53 11.95
N ARG A 64 44.97 -16.83 12.15
CA ARG A 64 43.85 -17.76 12.35
C ARG A 64 43.12 -17.48 13.66
N ARG A 65 43.84 -17.18 14.74
CA ARG A 65 43.25 -16.73 16.02
C ARG A 65 42.44 -15.46 15.84
N THR A 66 43.00 -14.45 15.17
CA THR A 66 42.32 -13.18 14.91
C THR A 66 41.07 -13.37 14.05
N ALA A 67 41.15 -14.22 13.02
CA ALA A 67 40.01 -14.54 12.18
C ALA A 67 38.88 -15.22 12.96
N PHE A 68 39.21 -16.18 13.84
CA PHE A 68 38.22 -16.82 14.70
C PHE A 68 37.58 -15.86 15.70
N LEU A 69 38.37 -14.99 16.33
CA LEU A 69 37.84 -13.98 17.25
C LEU A 69 36.93 -12.99 16.53
N SER A 70 37.34 -12.50 15.35
CA SER A 70 36.52 -11.60 14.55
C SER A 70 35.22 -12.27 14.10
N GLN A 71 35.27 -13.55 13.69
CA GLN A 71 34.07 -14.28 13.30
C GLN A 71 33.13 -14.49 14.49
N ALA A 72 33.66 -14.85 15.66
CA ALA A 72 32.88 -15.01 16.88
C ALA A 72 32.21 -13.69 17.30
N GLU A 73 32.93 -12.57 17.22
CA GLU A 73 32.39 -11.25 17.51
C GLU A 73 31.28 -10.86 16.52
N LYS A 74 31.48 -11.10 15.23
CA LYS A 74 30.45 -10.88 14.20
C LYS A 74 29.20 -11.71 14.45
N THR A 75 29.35 -12.98 14.80
CA THR A 75 28.22 -13.85 15.13
C THR A 75 27.48 -13.35 16.38
N LYS A 76 28.21 -12.92 17.42
CA LYS A 76 27.61 -12.35 18.63
C LYS A 76 26.85 -11.04 18.33
N ALA A 77 27.43 -10.18 17.49
CA ALA A 77 26.77 -8.95 17.06
C ALA A 77 25.51 -9.24 16.23
N ALA A 78 25.58 -10.20 15.30
CA ALA A 78 24.43 -10.62 14.50
C ALA A 78 23.31 -11.20 15.37
N LEU A 79 23.64 -12.02 16.37
CA LEU A 79 22.69 -12.56 17.32
C LEU A 79 22.02 -11.44 18.12
N LYS A 80 22.79 -10.51 18.68
CA LYS A 80 22.24 -9.34 19.40
C LYS A 80 21.31 -8.50 18.52
N ASN A 81 21.67 -8.28 17.26
CA ASN A 81 20.85 -7.53 16.31
C ASN A 81 19.56 -8.28 15.98
N ALA A 82 19.62 -9.61 15.83
CA ALA A 82 18.45 -10.45 15.59
C ALA A 82 17.51 -10.46 16.81
N GLU A 83 18.05 -10.56 18.03
CA GLU A 83 17.28 -10.46 19.27
C GLU A 83 16.60 -9.09 19.41
N ALA A 84 17.32 -8.00 19.12
CA ALA A 84 16.76 -6.66 19.13
C ALA A 84 15.63 -6.49 18.11
N ALA A 85 15.84 -6.96 16.87
CA ALA A 85 14.82 -6.93 15.82
C ALA A 85 13.58 -7.76 16.21
N LEU A 86 13.78 -8.92 16.83
CA LEU A 86 12.70 -9.77 17.31
C LEU A 86 11.90 -9.08 18.41
N GLN A 87 12.57 -8.42 19.36
CA GLN A 87 11.90 -7.65 20.41
C GLN A 87 11.10 -6.47 19.83
N GLU A 88 11.65 -5.77 18.84
CA GLU A 88 10.96 -4.68 18.15
C GLU A 88 9.70 -5.19 17.43
N ILE A 89 9.81 -6.29 16.69
CA ILE A 89 8.68 -6.92 15.99
C ILE A 89 7.60 -7.35 16.99
N LYS A 90 7.98 -8.00 18.10
CA LYS A 90 7.02 -8.37 19.16
C LYS A 90 6.30 -7.17 19.74
N THR A 91 7.02 -6.08 19.97
CA THR A 91 6.43 -4.83 20.51
C THR A 91 5.45 -4.21 19.52
N LYS A 92 5.82 -4.17 18.23
CA LYS A 92 4.93 -3.70 17.16
C LYS A 92 3.69 -4.58 17.04
N LEU A 93 3.85 -5.91 17.09
CA LEU A 93 2.73 -6.85 17.04
C LEU A 93 1.76 -6.64 18.20
N ALA A 94 2.27 -6.56 19.44
CA ALA A 94 1.43 -6.30 20.61
C ALA A 94 0.69 -4.95 20.52
N THR A 95 1.33 -3.93 19.95
CA THR A 95 0.70 -2.63 19.70
C THR A 95 -0.41 -2.72 18.66
N LEU A 96 -0.19 -3.48 17.58
CA LEU A 96 -1.19 -3.71 16.53
C LEU A 96 -2.37 -4.52 17.06
N GLU A 97 -2.13 -5.60 17.79
CA GLU A 97 -3.18 -6.42 18.41
C GLU A 97 -4.02 -5.59 19.40
N SER A 98 -3.37 -4.75 20.21
CA SER A 98 -4.09 -3.80 21.08
C SER A 98 -4.84 -2.73 20.30
N GLY A 99 -4.36 -2.35 19.12
CA GLY A 99 -5.00 -1.36 18.24
C GLY A 99 -6.21 -1.93 17.51
N GLU A 100 -6.17 -3.20 17.10
CA GLU A 100 -7.22 -3.87 16.35
C GLU A 100 -8.52 -3.99 17.18
N GLY A 101 -8.40 -4.41 18.45
CA GLY A 101 -9.56 -4.47 19.35
C GLY A 101 -10.23 -3.11 19.53
N LYS A 102 -9.43 -2.05 19.75
CA LYS A 102 -9.93 -0.67 19.88
C LYS A 102 -10.53 -0.14 18.58
N ALA A 103 -9.95 -0.48 17.44
CA ALA A 103 -10.47 -0.07 16.13
C ALA A 103 -11.83 -0.71 15.84
N ILE A 104 -12.00 -2.00 16.14
CA ILE A 104 -13.27 -2.71 15.97
C ILE A 104 -14.34 -2.14 16.92
N GLU A 105 -13.98 -1.86 18.17
CA GLU A 105 -14.90 -1.26 19.14
C GLU A 105 -15.35 0.14 18.71
N ASN A 106 -14.40 0.99 18.31
CA ASN A 106 -14.70 2.33 17.80
C ASN A 106 -15.57 2.27 16.54
N ALA A 107 -15.25 1.40 15.57
CA ALA A 107 -16.04 1.23 14.35
C ALA A 107 -17.47 0.78 14.66
N LYS A 108 -17.66 -0.10 15.66
CA LYS A 108 -18.99 -0.53 16.10
C LYS A 108 -19.76 0.61 16.76
N HIS A 109 -19.10 1.39 17.62
CA HIS A 109 -19.69 2.56 18.26
C HIS A 109 -20.10 3.62 17.23
N GLU A 110 -19.19 3.99 16.33
CA GLU A 110 -19.45 4.94 15.24
C GLU A 110 -20.56 4.44 14.30
N SER A 111 -20.57 3.15 13.95
CA SER A 111 -21.64 2.57 13.14
C SER A 111 -23.01 2.69 13.81
N ASN A 112 -23.09 2.41 15.11
CA ASN A 112 -24.35 2.55 15.86
C ASN A 112 -24.81 4.01 15.92
N LEU A 113 -23.87 4.94 16.13
CA LEU A 113 -24.16 6.37 16.20
C LEU A 113 -24.63 6.89 14.82
N ALA A 114 -23.95 6.50 13.74
CA ALA A 114 -24.35 6.82 12.37
C ALA A 114 -25.73 6.24 12.02
N LYS A 115 -26.02 5.00 12.41
CA LYS A 115 -27.36 4.39 12.23
C LYS A 115 -28.44 5.19 12.95
N ALA A 116 -28.21 5.53 14.22
CA ALA A 116 -29.15 6.32 14.99
C ALA A 116 -29.38 7.70 14.35
N HIS A 117 -28.32 8.34 13.87
CA HIS A 117 -28.40 9.62 13.18
C HIS A 117 -29.18 9.52 11.86
N ILE A 118 -28.90 8.54 11.02
CA ILE A 118 -29.62 8.31 9.75
C ILE A 118 -31.11 8.08 10.01
N ILE A 119 -31.46 7.27 11.02
CA ILE A 119 -32.86 7.02 11.38
C ILE A 119 -33.53 8.33 11.80
N HIS A 120 -32.89 9.09 12.70
CA HIS A 120 -33.43 10.36 13.17
C HIS A 120 -33.61 11.38 12.03
N GLU A 121 -32.62 11.54 11.16
CA GLU A 121 -32.73 12.42 10.01
C GLU A 121 -33.82 11.96 9.04
N SER A 122 -33.96 10.66 8.83
CA SER A 122 -35.01 10.08 7.97
C SER A 122 -36.40 10.35 8.55
N GLU A 123 -36.58 10.23 9.87
CA GLU A 123 -37.84 10.55 10.55
C GLU A 123 -38.18 12.03 10.41
N VAL A 124 -37.21 12.92 10.67
CA VAL A 124 -37.39 14.38 10.54
C VAL A 124 -37.72 14.75 9.09
N HIS A 125 -37.04 14.13 8.11
CA HIS A 125 -37.33 14.34 6.69
C HIS A 125 -38.72 13.83 6.29
N ALA A 126 -39.12 12.66 6.79
CA ALA A 126 -40.45 12.11 6.53
C ALA A 126 -41.55 13.01 7.11
N GLU A 127 -41.34 13.55 8.31
CA GLU A 127 -42.29 14.47 8.94
C GLU A 127 -42.41 15.78 8.16
N LYS A 128 -41.28 16.40 7.76
CA LYS A 128 -41.28 17.59 6.89
C LYS A 128 -41.95 17.32 5.56
N MET A 129 -41.62 16.21 4.90
CA MET A 129 -42.23 15.83 3.63
C MET A 129 -43.75 15.66 3.76
N LYS A 130 -44.23 15.08 4.87
CA LYS A 130 -45.67 14.97 5.13
C LYS A 130 -46.32 16.34 5.29
N ALA A 131 -45.69 17.27 6.01
CA ALA A 131 -46.19 18.64 6.17
C ALA A 131 -46.24 19.38 4.82
N ASP A 132 -45.18 19.30 4.02
CA ASP A 132 -45.08 19.93 2.70
C ASP A 132 -46.11 19.36 1.72
N LEU A 133 -46.30 18.04 1.70
CA LEU A 133 -47.32 17.38 0.89
C LEU A 133 -48.73 17.81 1.30
N GLN A 134 -49.01 17.95 2.60
CA GLN A 134 -50.31 18.44 3.06
C GLN A 134 -50.58 19.88 2.62
N LEU A 135 -49.58 20.75 2.69
CA LEU A 135 -49.70 22.12 2.20
C LEU A 135 -49.89 22.15 0.68
N THR A 136 -49.12 21.36 -0.06
CA THR A 136 -49.20 21.25 -1.52
C THR A 136 -50.56 20.73 -1.97
N LEU A 137 -51.08 19.66 -1.33
CA LEU A 137 -52.41 19.12 -1.61
C LEU A 137 -53.51 20.14 -1.35
N LYS A 138 -53.42 20.92 -0.26
CA LYS A 138 -54.39 21.99 0.01
C LYS A 138 -54.36 23.04 -1.10
N ASN A 139 -53.18 23.49 -1.50
CA ASN A 139 -53.04 24.49 -2.56
C ASN A 139 -53.56 23.96 -3.90
N GLU A 140 -53.26 22.71 -4.25
CA GLU A 140 -53.71 22.11 -5.51
C GLU A 140 -55.23 21.89 -5.51
N LEU A 141 -55.82 21.50 -4.37
CA LEU A 141 -57.28 21.40 -4.24
C LEU A 141 -57.96 22.76 -4.39
N GLU A 142 -57.45 23.81 -3.75
CA GLU A 142 -57.99 25.17 -3.88
C GLU A 142 -57.85 25.69 -5.32
N LYS A 143 -56.72 25.41 -5.98
CA LYS A 143 -56.52 25.75 -7.40
C LYS A 143 -57.51 25.01 -8.30
N ALA A 144 -57.68 23.70 -8.13
CA ALA A 144 -58.64 22.90 -8.89
C ALA A 144 -60.09 23.39 -8.70
N LYS A 145 -60.49 23.75 -7.47
CA LYS A 145 -61.80 24.37 -7.21
C LYS A 145 -61.97 25.70 -7.96
N SER A 146 -60.94 26.56 -7.91
CA SER A 146 -60.96 27.85 -8.60
C SER A 146 -61.05 27.70 -10.12
N GLU A 147 -60.33 26.73 -10.70
CA GLU A 147 -60.40 26.41 -12.13
C GLU A 147 -61.80 25.91 -12.52
N ILE A 148 -62.39 24.98 -11.76
CA ILE A 148 -63.77 24.52 -12.00
C ILE A 148 -64.77 25.67 -11.94
N ASN A 149 -64.67 26.55 -10.94
CA ASN A 149 -65.56 27.71 -10.81
C ASN A 149 -65.41 28.67 -12.01
N ASN A 150 -64.18 28.94 -12.45
CA ASN A 150 -63.93 29.76 -13.63
C ASN A 150 -64.51 29.12 -14.91
N LEU A 151 -64.38 27.80 -15.07
CA LEU A 151 -64.97 27.08 -16.21
C LEU A 151 -66.50 27.18 -16.21
N ILE A 152 -67.15 26.98 -15.05
CA ILE A 152 -68.61 27.12 -14.91
C ILE A 152 -69.06 28.54 -15.23
N LEU A 153 -68.38 29.56 -14.68
CA LEU A 153 -68.70 30.97 -14.94
C LEU A 153 -68.54 31.31 -16.43
N THR A 154 -67.45 30.86 -17.05
CA THR A 154 -67.18 31.07 -18.48
C THR A 154 -68.24 30.40 -19.36
N GLN A 155 -68.63 29.16 -19.04
CA GLN A 155 -69.69 28.44 -19.76
C GLN A 155 -71.05 29.11 -19.56
N ALA A 156 -71.37 29.57 -18.35
CA ALA A 156 -72.61 30.28 -18.05
C ALA A 156 -72.69 31.61 -18.82
N ILE A 157 -71.63 32.41 -18.81
CA ILE A 157 -71.55 33.66 -19.59
C ILE A 157 -71.70 33.35 -21.08
N SER A 158 -70.96 32.37 -21.61
CA SER A 158 -71.06 31.96 -23.01
C SER A 158 -72.48 31.52 -23.40
N PHE A 159 -73.15 30.74 -22.54
CA PHE A 159 -74.53 30.30 -22.75
C PHE A 159 -75.51 31.48 -22.73
N VAL A 160 -75.37 32.40 -21.76
CA VAL A 160 -76.19 33.61 -21.68
C VAL A 160 -75.98 34.50 -22.91
N THR A 161 -74.73 34.72 -23.32
CA THR A 161 -74.40 35.50 -24.53
C THR A 161 -75.00 34.85 -25.78
N LYS A 162 -74.89 33.52 -25.94
CA LYS A 162 -75.57 32.79 -27.04
C LYS A 162 -77.09 33.00 -26.98
N LYS A 163 -77.72 32.78 -25.82
CA LYS A 163 -79.17 32.99 -25.65
C LYS A 163 -79.59 34.43 -25.95
N ILE A 164 -78.83 35.43 -25.52
CA ILE A 164 -79.10 36.85 -25.79
C ILE A 164 -79.00 37.12 -27.30
N ASN A 165 -77.96 36.63 -27.98
CA ASN A 165 -77.79 36.80 -29.42
C ASN A 165 -78.86 36.06 -30.23
N ASP A 166 -79.23 34.84 -29.84
CA ASP A 166 -80.30 34.08 -30.49
C ASP A 166 -81.65 34.80 -30.33
N LYS A 167 -81.91 35.34 -29.13
CA LYS A 167 -83.16 36.06 -28.82
C LYS A 167 -83.19 37.46 -29.46
N SER A 168 -82.06 38.18 -29.54
CA SER A 168 -81.98 39.46 -30.25
C SER A 168 -82.16 39.27 -31.75
N SER A 169 -81.65 38.18 -32.33
CA SER A 169 -81.86 37.81 -33.73
C SER A 169 -83.34 37.49 -34.01
N GLN A 170 -84.01 36.75 -33.10
CA GLN A 170 -85.46 36.50 -33.19
C GLN A 170 -86.30 37.77 -33.01
N VAL A 171 -85.92 38.66 -32.10
CA VAL A 171 -86.60 39.96 -31.90
C VAL A 171 -86.40 40.87 -33.10
N SER A 172 -85.21 40.89 -33.72
CA SER A 172 -84.96 41.66 -34.95
C SER A 172 -85.79 41.12 -36.12
N GLN A 173 -85.83 39.81 -36.35
CA GLN A 173 -86.64 39.20 -37.41
C GLN A 173 -88.16 39.34 -37.14
N GLY A 174 -88.60 39.24 -35.89
CA GLY A 174 -90.00 39.44 -35.49
C GLY A 174 -90.44 40.90 -35.58
N ALA A 175 -89.56 41.83 -35.22
CA ALA A 175 -89.82 43.27 -35.37
C ALA A 175 -89.83 43.68 -36.84
N GLU A 176 -88.96 43.10 -37.67
CA GLU A 176 -88.91 43.35 -39.12
C GLU A 176 -90.13 42.76 -39.83
N ALA A 177 -90.58 41.55 -39.45
CA ALA A 177 -91.84 40.98 -39.93
C ALA A 177 -93.07 41.79 -39.48
N ALA A 178 -93.08 42.32 -38.25
CA ALA A 178 -94.15 43.19 -37.75
C ALA A 178 -94.16 44.55 -38.46
N PHE A 179 -92.99 45.13 -38.73
CA PHE A 179 -92.85 46.39 -39.45
C PHE A 179 -93.28 46.27 -40.92
N LEU A 180 -92.91 45.18 -41.59
CA LEU A 180 -93.34 44.89 -42.96
C LEU A 180 -94.85 44.67 -43.06
N ASN A 181 -95.47 44.02 -42.07
CA ASN A 181 -96.93 43.87 -41.99
C ASN A 181 -97.62 45.24 -41.79
N GLN A 182 -97.05 46.11 -40.94
CA GLN A 182 -97.60 47.44 -40.68
C GLN A 182 -97.47 48.38 -41.89
N ILE A 183 -96.38 48.31 -42.65
CA ILE A 183 -96.24 49.02 -43.93
C ILE A 183 -97.23 48.49 -44.98
N SER A 184 -97.48 47.18 -45.02
CA SER A 184 -98.49 46.58 -45.91
C SER A 184 -99.92 47.07 -45.61
N GLN A 185 -100.26 47.29 -44.34
CA GLN A 185 -101.59 47.79 -43.94
C GLN A 185 -101.81 49.28 -44.22
N VAL A 186 -100.74 50.07 -44.35
CA VAL A 186 -100.81 51.51 -44.66
C VAL A 186 -100.81 51.78 -46.18
N LYS A 187 -100.52 50.77 -47.02
CA LYS A 187 -100.43 50.90 -48.48
C LYS A 187 -101.60 50.28 -49.26
N SER A 188 -102.71 49.95 -48.60
CA SER A 188 -104.01 49.60 -49.21
C SER A 188 -105.06 50.63 -48.79
#